data_AF-A0A173UYY7-F1
#
_entry.id   AF-A0A173UYY7-F1
#
_cell.length_a   1.000
_cell.length_b   1.000
_cell.length_c   1.000
_cell.angle_alpha   90.00
_cell.angle_beta   90.00
_cell.angle_gamma   90.00
#
_symmetry.space_group_name_H-M   'P 1'
#
loop_
_entity.id
_entity.type
_entity.pdbx_description
1 polymer ?
#
loop_
_entity_poly.entity_id
_entity_poly.type
_entity_poly.pdbx_seq_one_letter_code
_entity_poly.pdbx_strand_id
1 'polypeptide(L)'
;MKEGADGILLAPANSNSLVDSCEKVRKKKIPVALIDSSINSTEFDVCYMTDNIDAGEMAAKEMLTMLHDAGNSPQEPLAVGILLSSDASQAMVNRVSGFLDYWAKYAPTKWEITKDIALNGGDVKKAESDAAKLLKKNENIKGIYGCNNTSTVGIAKTLTKQKRTDIVMVGFDMAEETKQFIKDPDYRGVSLMQKQDQMGYLGIGTLNSLINGKKSEQKYFDTGVIMIDSDYLMEKKEKKRYIGLSSTDALTGILNRRAFQVELEEQIRKKEPGFFIFIDVDNFKSYNDTYGHNNGDLCLKHFAKAIQECFPEGSILGRYGGDEFVVYLKDVTKESVYIYMEKFQKMIANLTLATGEQVHLSASAGGAAFPEQGEDFISLCRSADVALYNVKQNGKAAFKIK
;
A
#
# COMPACT_ATOMS: atom_id res chain seq x y z
N MET A 1 -5.69 22.56 -21.31
CA MET A 1 -4.31 22.02 -21.31
C MET A 1 -3.84 21.92 -22.76
N LYS A 2 -2.87 22.73 -23.18
CA LYS A 2 -2.31 22.73 -24.56
C LYS A 2 -0.91 22.13 -24.64
N GLU A 3 -0.32 21.76 -23.51
CA GLU A 3 0.97 21.09 -23.42
C GLU A 3 0.71 19.59 -23.24
N GLY A 4 1.33 18.76 -24.08
CA GLY A 4 1.23 17.30 -23.99
C GLY A 4 1.98 16.76 -22.77
N ALA A 5 1.96 15.43 -22.58
CA ALA A 5 2.72 14.80 -21.50
C ALA A 5 4.21 14.70 -21.85
N ASP A 6 5.09 15.00 -20.88
CA ASP A 6 6.55 14.86 -21.03
C ASP A 6 7.01 13.40 -21.06
N GLY A 7 6.21 12.48 -20.50
CA GLY A 7 6.43 11.04 -20.51
C GLY A 7 5.14 10.31 -20.15
N ILE A 8 4.99 9.06 -20.58
CA ILE A 8 3.74 8.31 -20.41
C ILE A 8 4.05 6.93 -19.81
N LEU A 9 3.36 6.62 -18.72
CA LEU A 9 3.33 5.29 -18.09
C LEU A 9 2.04 4.57 -18.51
N LEU A 10 2.14 3.35 -19.04
CA LEU A 10 0.99 2.56 -19.50
C LEU A 10 1.02 1.15 -18.93
N ALA A 11 -0.15 0.59 -18.63
CA ALA A 11 -0.37 -0.82 -18.36
C ALA A 11 -1.21 -1.42 -19.49
N PRO A 12 -0.61 -2.05 -20.52
CA PRO A 12 -1.35 -2.68 -21.61
C PRO A 12 -2.24 -3.81 -21.09
N ALA A 13 -3.46 -3.93 -21.61
CA ALA A 13 -4.36 -5.02 -21.24
C ALA A 13 -3.94 -6.37 -21.85
N ASN A 14 -3.23 -6.33 -22.99
CA ASN A 14 -2.63 -7.48 -23.66
C ASN A 14 -1.54 -7.02 -24.65
N SER A 15 -0.84 -7.97 -25.27
CA SER A 15 0.26 -7.70 -26.19
C SER A 15 -0.13 -6.89 -27.43
N ASN A 16 -1.39 -6.92 -27.86
CA ASN A 16 -1.85 -6.18 -29.04
C ASN A 16 -2.45 -4.82 -28.67
N SER A 17 -2.83 -4.63 -27.40
CA SER A 17 -3.37 -3.37 -26.92
C SER A 17 -2.31 -2.27 -26.94
N LEU A 18 -2.73 -1.05 -27.26
CA LEU A 18 -1.89 0.15 -27.23
C LEU A 18 -0.70 0.18 -28.21
N VAL A 19 -0.52 -0.80 -29.10
CA VAL A 19 0.57 -0.81 -30.11
C VAL A 19 0.59 0.50 -30.90
N ASP A 20 -0.47 0.80 -31.66
CA ASP A 20 -0.59 2.02 -32.47
C ASP A 20 -0.45 3.31 -31.64
N SER A 21 -0.95 3.29 -30.41
CA SER A 21 -0.88 4.44 -29.49
C SER A 21 0.57 4.72 -29.10
N CYS A 22 1.32 3.67 -28.74
CA CYS A 22 2.72 3.75 -28.39
C CYS A 22 3.54 4.26 -29.60
N GLU A 23 3.31 3.74 -30.81
CA GLU A 23 4.02 4.24 -32.01
C GLU A 23 3.77 5.74 -32.25
N LYS A 24 2.52 6.20 -32.10
CA LYS A 24 2.15 7.62 -32.26
C LYS A 24 2.83 8.51 -31.22
N VAL A 25 2.95 8.05 -29.98
CA VAL A 25 3.62 8.77 -28.89
C VAL A 25 5.14 8.81 -29.12
N ARG A 26 5.73 7.67 -29.50
CA ARG A 26 7.16 7.55 -29.80
C ARG A 26 7.61 8.39 -30.99
N LYS A 27 6.77 8.52 -32.04
CA LYS A 27 7.02 9.45 -33.17
C LYS A 27 7.16 10.90 -32.72
N LYS A 28 6.55 11.29 -31.60
CA LYS A 28 6.70 12.62 -30.98
C LYS A 28 7.89 12.72 -30.02
N LYS A 29 8.72 11.67 -29.93
CA LYS A 29 9.88 11.54 -29.02
C LYS A 29 9.50 11.63 -27.53
N ILE A 30 8.26 11.30 -27.18
CA ILE A 30 7.83 11.23 -25.80
C ILE A 30 8.24 9.86 -25.23
N PRO A 31 8.95 9.81 -24.08
CA PRO A 31 9.27 8.57 -23.39
C PRO A 31 8.04 7.76 -22.99
N VAL A 32 8.09 6.45 -23.20
CA VAL A 32 7.02 5.50 -22.84
C VAL A 32 7.60 4.40 -21.96
N ALA A 33 7.07 4.29 -20.75
CA ALA A 33 7.31 3.17 -19.86
C ALA A 33 6.05 2.29 -19.80
N LEU A 34 6.22 0.99 -19.95
CA LEU A 34 5.18 -0.01 -19.79
C LEU A 34 5.31 -0.69 -18.42
N ILE A 35 4.19 -1.09 -17.84
CA ILE A 35 4.15 -1.90 -16.62
C ILE A 35 3.18 -3.06 -16.78
N ASP A 36 3.36 -4.11 -15.97
CA ASP A 36 2.52 -5.33 -15.89
C ASP A 36 2.58 -6.22 -17.15
N SER A 37 2.45 -5.65 -18.34
CA SER A 37 2.48 -6.34 -19.62
C SER A 37 3.27 -5.55 -20.67
N SER A 38 3.94 -6.25 -21.59
CA SER A 38 4.50 -5.63 -22.80
C SER A 38 3.53 -5.65 -23.98
N ILE A 39 3.89 -4.92 -25.03
CA ILE A 39 3.20 -4.92 -26.33
C ILE A 39 4.04 -5.66 -27.39
N ASN A 40 3.38 -6.11 -28.45
CA ASN A 40 3.99 -6.73 -29.63
C ASN A 40 4.53 -5.67 -30.59
N SER A 41 5.38 -4.79 -30.06
CA SER A 41 6.05 -3.71 -30.77
C SER A 41 7.29 -3.31 -29.97
N THR A 42 8.26 -2.69 -30.61
CA THR A 42 9.44 -2.15 -29.93
C THR A 42 9.30 -0.66 -29.58
N GLU A 43 8.15 -0.05 -29.88
CA GLU A 43 7.87 1.37 -29.71
C GLU A 43 7.56 1.76 -28.25
N PHE A 44 8.47 1.44 -27.35
CA PHE A 44 8.54 1.89 -25.97
C PHE A 44 10.00 1.92 -25.49
N ASP A 45 10.28 2.59 -24.37
CA ASP A 45 11.65 2.71 -23.84
C ASP A 45 11.97 1.63 -22.81
N VAL A 46 11.06 1.40 -21.86
CA VAL A 46 11.23 0.40 -20.79
C VAL A 46 9.92 -0.28 -20.46
N CYS A 47 9.99 -1.51 -19.93
CA CYS A 47 8.87 -2.29 -19.46
C CYS A 47 9.25 -2.99 -18.16
N TYR A 48 8.53 -2.68 -17.09
CA TYR A 48 8.67 -3.34 -15.78
C TYR A 48 7.52 -4.33 -15.60
N MET A 49 7.83 -5.61 -15.62
CA MET A 49 6.83 -6.67 -15.51
C MET A 49 7.32 -7.78 -14.58
N THR A 50 6.45 -8.73 -14.31
CA THR A 50 6.85 -9.99 -13.67
C THR A 50 7.26 -10.98 -14.76
N ASP A 51 8.39 -11.66 -14.61
CA ASP A 51 8.64 -12.88 -15.39
C ASP A 51 7.65 -13.97 -14.95
N ASN A 52 6.60 -14.12 -15.75
CA ASN A 52 5.52 -15.04 -15.45
C ASN A 52 5.94 -16.52 -15.58
N ILE A 53 7.00 -16.85 -16.33
CA ILE A 53 7.53 -18.22 -16.39
C ILE A 53 8.23 -18.52 -15.06
N ASP A 54 9.16 -17.66 -14.65
CA ASP A 54 9.88 -17.80 -13.38
C ASP A 54 8.93 -17.82 -12.17
N ALA A 55 7.90 -16.96 -12.16
CA ALA A 55 6.87 -16.99 -11.13
C ALA A 55 6.11 -18.33 -11.09
N GLY A 56 5.87 -18.96 -12.25
CA GLY A 56 5.31 -20.31 -12.35
C GLY A 56 6.26 -21.38 -11.79
N GLU A 57 7.55 -21.30 -12.11
CA GLU A 57 8.58 -22.20 -11.56
C GLU A 57 8.67 -22.09 -10.03
N MET A 58 8.63 -20.85 -9.51
CA MET A 58 8.62 -20.60 -8.07
C MET A 58 7.39 -21.20 -7.38
N ALA A 59 6.21 -21.11 -8.02
CA ALA A 59 4.99 -21.73 -7.52
C ALA A 59 5.08 -23.27 -7.50
N ALA A 60 5.68 -23.90 -8.51
CA ALA A 60 5.89 -25.35 -8.55
C ALA A 60 6.90 -25.82 -7.50
N LYS A 61 8.00 -25.08 -7.34
CA LYS A 61 8.98 -25.33 -6.29
C LYS A 61 8.33 -25.30 -4.91
N GLU A 62 7.52 -24.27 -4.64
CA GLU A 62 6.84 -24.14 -3.36
C GLU A 62 5.80 -25.24 -3.15
N MET A 63 5.02 -25.59 -4.18
CA MET A 63 4.09 -26.71 -4.13
C MET A 63 4.79 -28.01 -3.72
N LEU A 64 5.96 -28.31 -4.30
CA LEU A 64 6.74 -29.50 -3.94
C LEU A 64 7.21 -29.46 -2.49
N THR A 65 7.75 -28.33 -2.03
CA THR A 65 8.16 -28.14 -0.63
C THR A 65 6.97 -28.39 0.31
N MET A 66 5.85 -27.72 0.08
CA MET A 66 4.65 -27.86 0.93
C MET A 66 4.09 -29.29 0.94
N LEU A 67 4.13 -30.00 -0.19
CA LEU A 67 3.70 -31.40 -0.26
C LEU A 67 4.63 -32.31 0.57
N HIS A 68 5.94 -32.09 0.52
CA HIS A 68 6.89 -32.83 1.37
C HIS A 68 6.69 -32.51 2.85
N ASP A 69 6.53 -31.23 3.20
CA ASP A 69 6.32 -30.77 4.58
C ASP A 69 4.99 -31.26 5.16
N ALA A 70 3.99 -31.47 4.30
CA ALA A 70 2.74 -32.13 4.67
C ALA A 70 2.88 -33.65 4.91
N GLY A 71 4.08 -34.21 4.77
CA GLY A 71 4.40 -35.62 5.05
C GLY A 71 4.11 -36.58 3.90
N ASN A 72 3.87 -36.08 2.68
CA ASN A 72 3.60 -36.97 1.54
C ASN A 72 4.88 -37.68 1.09
N SER A 73 4.78 -39.01 0.92
CA SER A 73 5.89 -39.84 0.47
C SER A 73 6.10 -39.73 -1.05
N PRO A 74 7.36 -39.59 -1.54
CA PRO A 74 7.67 -39.70 -2.96
C PRO A 74 7.33 -41.08 -3.57
N GLN A 75 7.15 -42.10 -2.72
CA GLN A 75 6.86 -43.46 -3.12
C GLN A 75 5.36 -43.76 -3.25
N GLU A 76 4.50 -42.87 -2.77
CA GLU A 76 3.04 -42.98 -2.87
C GLU A 76 2.48 -42.07 -3.98
N PRO A 77 1.43 -42.50 -4.70
CA PRO A 77 0.83 -41.68 -5.74
C PRO A 77 0.04 -40.51 -5.14
N LEU A 78 0.23 -39.32 -5.69
CA LEU A 78 -0.62 -38.16 -5.42
C LEU A 78 -0.81 -37.33 -6.69
N ALA A 79 -1.80 -36.44 -6.65
CA ALA A 79 -2.10 -35.53 -7.75
C ALA A 79 -2.09 -34.06 -7.32
N VAL A 80 -1.74 -33.20 -8.26
CA VAL A 80 -1.88 -31.74 -8.15
C VAL A 80 -2.82 -31.20 -9.21
N GLY A 81 -3.81 -30.44 -8.76
CA GLY A 81 -4.79 -29.77 -9.59
C GLY A 81 -4.32 -28.40 -10.08
N ILE A 82 -4.75 -27.97 -11.28
CA ILE A 82 -4.49 -26.61 -11.79
C ILE A 82 -5.80 -25.92 -12.18
N LEU A 83 -6.02 -24.71 -11.65
CA LEU A 83 -7.13 -23.83 -12.05
C LEU A 83 -6.60 -22.58 -12.73
N LEU A 84 -7.22 -22.25 -13.86
CA LEU A 84 -6.86 -21.13 -14.73
C LEU A 84 -8.12 -20.33 -15.08
N SER A 85 -8.05 -18.99 -15.12
CA SER A 85 -9.20 -18.20 -15.55
C SER A 85 -9.38 -18.17 -17.07
N SER A 86 -8.30 -18.02 -17.83
CA SER A 86 -8.34 -18.00 -19.29
C SER A 86 -7.01 -18.44 -19.86
N ASP A 87 -7.06 -19.23 -20.92
CA ASP A 87 -5.96 -19.63 -21.78
C ASP A 87 -5.60 -18.57 -22.85
N ALA A 88 -6.42 -17.52 -22.99
CA ALA A 88 -6.13 -16.39 -23.88
C ALA A 88 -5.16 -15.36 -23.28
N SER A 89 -4.84 -15.47 -21.98
CA SER A 89 -3.90 -14.57 -21.31
C SER A 89 -2.49 -15.14 -21.32
N GLN A 90 -1.56 -14.44 -21.97
CA GLN A 90 -0.16 -14.87 -22.04
C GLN A 90 0.50 -14.97 -20.67
N ALA A 91 0.19 -14.07 -19.73
CA ALA A 91 0.74 -14.12 -18.38
C ALA A 91 0.33 -15.40 -17.65
N MET A 92 -0.95 -15.77 -17.75
CA MET A 92 -1.48 -16.99 -17.16
C MET A 92 -0.93 -18.25 -17.83
N VAL A 93 -0.81 -18.26 -19.17
CA VAL A 93 -0.19 -19.36 -19.92
C VAL A 93 1.28 -19.55 -19.52
N ASN A 94 2.04 -18.46 -19.40
CA ASN A 94 3.45 -18.51 -18.99
C ASN A 94 3.62 -19.06 -17.57
N ARG A 95 2.75 -18.66 -16.63
CA ARG A 95 2.74 -19.19 -15.26
C ARG A 95 2.47 -20.69 -15.21
N VAL A 96 1.53 -21.17 -16.02
CA VAL A 96 1.26 -22.61 -16.13
C VAL A 96 2.45 -23.33 -16.78
N SER A 97 3.02 -22.78 -17.84
CA SER A 97 4.19 -23.37 -18.52
C SER A 97 5.37 -23.52 -17.57
N GLY A 98 5.78 -22.46 -16.87
CA GLY A 98 6.88 -22.52 -15.90
C GLY A 98 6.60 -23.52 -14.78
N PHE A 99 5.36 -23.56 -14.27
CA PHE A 99 4.96 -24.54 -13.27
C PHE A 99 5.14 -25.99 -13.77
N LEU A 100 4.64 -26.29 -14.96
CA LEU A 100 4.71 -27.61 -15.56
C LEU A 100 6.16 -28.01 -15.90
N ASP A 101 6.96 -27.09 -16.44
CA ASP A 101 8.35 -27.32 -16.81
C ASP A 101 9.22 -27.62 -15.58
N TYR A 102 9.00 -26.90 -14.47
CA TYR A 102 9.66 -27.18 -13.20
C TYR A 102 9.19 -28.51 -12.61
N TRP A 103 7.87 -28.77 -12.60
CA TRP A 103 7.31 -30.01 -12.09
C TRP A 103 7.87 -31.24 -12.81
N ALA A 104 7.91 -31.21 -14.15
CA ALA A 104 8.42 -32.31 -14.96
C ALA A 104 9.90 -32.64 -14.68
N LYS A 105 10.70 -31.65 -14.26
CA LYS A 105 12.13 -31.83 -13.96
C LYS A 105 12.39 -32.36 -12.55
N TYR A 106 11.57 -31.95 -11.57
CA TYR A 106 11.93 -32.10 -10.15
C TYR A 106 10.91 -32.90 -9.32
N ALA A 107 9.67 -33.08 -9.78
CA ALA A 107 8.67 -33.83 -9.02
C ALA A 107 8.97 -35.34 -9.02
N PRO A 108 8.63 -36.07 -7.94
CA PRO A 108 8.64 -37.52 -7.93
C PRO A 108 7.80 -38.10 -9.07
N THR A 109 8.26 -39.19 -9.70
CA THR A 109 7.58 -39.77 -10.88
C THR A 109 6.17 -40.28 -10.61
N LYS A 110 5.81 -40.51 -9.33
CA LYS A 110 4.45 -40.92 -8.91
C LYS A 110 3.52 -39.74 -8.60
N TRP A 111 4.04 -38.51 -8.65
CA TRP A 111 3.29 -37.30 -8.35
C TRP A 111 2.89 -36.63 -9.66
N GLU A 112 1.60 -36.66 -9.97
CA GLU A 112 1.09 -36.28 -11.29
C GLU A 112 0.33 -34.96 -11.27
N ILE A 113 0.39 -34.21 -12.38
CA ILE A 113 -0.53 -33.10 -12.61
C ILE A 113 -1.82 -33.66 -13.23
N THR A 114 -2.97 -33.20 -12.72
CA THR A 114 -4.26 -33.60 -13.30
C THR A 114 -4.38 -33.14 -14.75
N LYS A 115 -4.86 -34.01 -15.65
CA LYS A 115 -5.03 -33.70 -17.08
C LYS A 115 -6.07 -32.60 -17.35
N ASP A 116 -7.06 -32.46 -16.48
CA ASP A 116 -8.12 -31.46 -16.60
C ASP A 116 -7.64 -30.11 -16.02
N ILE A 117 -7.30 -29.14 -16.88
CA ILE A 117 -7.16 -27.74 -16.46
C ILE A 117 -8.53 -27.08 -16.54
N ALA A 118 -9.05 -26.62 -15.40
CA ALA A 118 -10.36 -25.97 -15.38
C ALA A 118 -10.25 -24.49 -15.76
N LEU A 119 -11.07 -24.08 -16.73
CA LEU A 119 -11.19 -22.69 -17.21
C LEU A 119 -12.41 -22.00 -16.59
N ASN A 120 -12.20 -21.15 -15.58
CA ASN A 120 -13.29 -20.50 -14.84
C ASN A 120 -13.78 -19.17 -15.45
N GLY A 121 -13.13 -18.63 -16.48
CA GLY A 121 -13.56 -17.40 -17.17
C GLY A 121 -13.49 -16.13 -16.32
N GLY A 122 -12.74 -16.15 -15.22
CA GLY A 122 -12.66 -15.02 -14.29
C GLY A 122 -13.81 -14.94 -13.28
N ASP A 123 -14.72 -15.93 -13.27
CA ASP A 123 -15.84 -16.02 -12.32
C ASP A 123 -15.45 -16.85 -11.08
N VAL A 124 -15.57 -16.24 -9.90
CA VAL A 124 -15.20 -16.88 -8.61
C VAL A 124 -16.11 -18.05 -8.27
N LYS A 125 -17.43 -17.95 -8.51
CA LYS A 125 -18.37 -19.05 -8.22
C LYS A 125 -18.11 -20.24 -9.12
N LYS A 126 -17.75 -19.98 -10.38
CA LYS A 126 -17.32 -21.03 -11.30
C LYS A 126 -16.00 -21.64 -10.86
N ALA A 127 -15.03 -20.83 -10.41
CA ALA A 127 -13.78 -21.34 -9.85
C ALA A 127 -14.01 -22.25 -8.62
N GLU A 128 -14.94 -21.90 -7.72
CA GLU A 128 -15.36 -22.77 -6.62
C GLU A 128 -15.98 -24.08 -7.12
N SER A 129 -16.91 -24.00 -8.07
CA SER A 129 -17.55 -25.17 -8.68
C SER A 129 -16.53 -26.10 -9.33
N ASP A 130 -15.56 -25.55 -10.03
CA ASP A 130 -14.55 -26.31 -10.75
C ASP A 130 -13.51 -26.93 -9.79
N ALA A 131 -13.09 -26.21 -8.74
CA ALA A 131 -12.28 -26.79 -7.67
C ALA A 131 -13.00 -27.96 -6.99
N ALA A 132 -14.29 -27.80 -6.68
CA ALA A 132 -15.09 -28.86 -6.05
C ALA A 132 -15.24 -30.09 -6.97
N LYS A 133 -15.44 -29.90 -8.27
CA LYS A 133 -15.47 -31.01 -9.25
C LYS A 133 -14.12 -31.71 -9.33
N LEU A 134 -13.03 -30.96 -9.31
CA LEU A 134 -11.67 -31.50 -9.39
C LEU A 134 -11.39 -32.44 -8.21
N LEU A 135 -11.72 -31.99 -6.98
CA LEU A 135 -11.63 -32.80 -5.77
C LEU A 135 -12.50 -34.05 -5.80
N LYS A 136 -13.72 -33.94 -6.34
CA LYS A 136 -14.65 -35.08 -6.45
C LYS A 136 -14.19 -36.11 -7.48
N LYS A 137 -13.51 -35.68 -8.55
CA LYS A 137 -13.02 -36.57 -9.62
C LYS A 137 -11.76 -37.33 -9.23
N ASN A 138 -10.96 -36.79 -8.31
CA ASN A 138 -9.67 -37.36 -7.95
C ASN A 138 -9.41 -37.23 -6.45
N GLU A 139 -9.58 -38.34 -5.73
CA GLU A 139 -9.37 -38.41 -4.28
C GLU A 139 -7.89 -38.29 -3.87
N ASN A 140 -6.96 -38.53 -4.81
CA ASN A 140 -5.52 -38.44 -4.58
C ASN A 140 -4.98 -37.01 -4.68
N ILE A 141 -5.85 -36.00 -4.87
CA ILE A 141 -5.40 -34.61 -4.89
C ILE A 141 -4.88 -34.22 -3.52
N LYS A 142 -3.62 -33.79 -3.49
CA LYS A 142 -2.93 -33.26 -2.31
C LYS A 142 -2.45 -31.82 -2.48
N GLY A 143 -2.44 -31.30 -3.71
CA GLY A 143 -2.13 -29.90 -3.99
C GLY A 143 -3.07 -29.30 -5.01
N ILE A 144 -3.36 -28.00 -4.91
CA ILE A 144 -4.03 -27.26 -5.99
C ILE A 144 -3.31 -25.93 -6.25
N TYR A 145 -3.00 -25.69 -7.51
CA TYR A 145 -2.38 -24.48 -8.02
C TYR A 145 -3.41 -23.53 -8.66
N GLY A 146 -3.49 -22.29 -8.17
CA GLY A 146 -4.31 -21.22 -8.71
C GLY A 146 -3.48 -20.16 -9.44
N CYS A 147 -3.65 -20.02 -10.76
CA CYS A 147 -2.73 -19.22 -11.58
C CYS A 147 -2.97 -17.69 -11.55
N ASN A 148 -4.06 -17.25 -10.90
CA ASN A 148 -4.48 -15.86 -10.78
C ASN A 148 -5.47 -15.70 -9.61
N ASN A 149 -5.74 -14.45 -9.21
CA ASN A 149 -6.63 -14.12 -8.08
C ASN A 149 -7.94 -14.91 -8.05
N THR A 150 -8.71 -14.94 -9.15
CA THR A 150 -10.03 -15.61 -9.19
C THR A 150 -9.89 -17.10 -8.89
N SER A 151 -8.93 -17.77 -9.51
CA SER A 151 -8.68 -19.20 -9.32
C SER A 151 -8.26 -19.47 -7.88
N THR A 152 -7.33 -18.68 -7.34
CA THR A 152 -6.87 -18.77 -5.94
C THR A 152 -8.02 -18.62 -4.95
N VAL A 153 -8.89 -17.63 -5.13
CA VAL A 153 -10.07 -17.42 -4.26
C VAL A 153 -11.03 -18.61 -4.32
N GLY A 154 -11.30 -19.12 -5.53
CA GLY A 154 -12.18 -20.27 -5.71
C GLY A 154 -11.66 -21.54 -5.04
N ILE A 155 -10.33 -21.75 -5.05
CA ILE A 155 -9.66 -22.85 -4.36
C ILE A 155 -9.79 -22.66 -2.84
N ALA A 156 -9.35 -21.52 -2.31
CA ALA A 156 -9.38 -21.22 -0.88
C ALA A 156 -10.79 -21.42 -0.30
N LYS A 157 -11.82 -20.85 -0.93
CA LYS A 157 -13.22 -21.02 -0.52
C LYS A 157 -13.67 -22.47 -0.52
N THR A 158 -13.31 -23.22 -1.57
CA THR A 158 -13.68 -24.64 -1.70
C THR A 158 -13.04 -25.47 -0.60
N LEU A 159 -11.74 -25.33 -0.38
CA LEU A 159 -10.99 -26.09 0.62
C LEU A 159 -11.50 -25.79 2.03
N THR A 160 -11.75 -24.51 2.36
CA THR A 160 -12.32 -24.13 3.66
C THR A 160 -13.74 -24.66 3.84
N LYS A 161 -14.61 -24.52 2.83
CA LYS A 161 -16.00 -24.99 2.89
C LYS A 161 -16.11 -26.50 3.06
N GLN A 162 -15.21 -27.25 2.42
CA GLN A 162 -15.16 -28.72 2.51
C GLN A 162 -14.25 -29.23 3.63
N LYS A 163 -13.62 -28.34 4.41
CA LYS A 163 -12.67 -28.67 5.49
C LYS A 163 -11.53 -29.59 5.03
N ARG A 164 -11.00 -29.35 3.83
CA ARG A 164 -9.88 -30.12 3.25
C ARG A 164 -8.54 -29.56 3.71
N THR A 165 -8.20 -29.83 4.97
CA THR A 165 -6.92 -29.43 5.60
C THR A 165 -5.73 -30.31 5.16
N ASP A 166 -6.01 -31.43 4.48
CA ASP A 166 -5.03 -32.36 3.93
C ASP A 166 -4.49 -31.95 2.55
N ILE A 167 -4.94 -30.81 2.01
CA ILE A 167 -4.53 -30.28 0.70
C ILE A 167 -3.77 -28.98 0.89
N VAL A 168 -2.63 -28.86 0.21
CA VAL A 168 -1.86 -27.61 0.13
C VAL A 168 -2.34 -26.75 -1.05
N MET A 169 -2.32 -25.44 -0.89
CA MET A 169 -2.66 -24.47 -1.93
C MET A 169 -1.48 -23.58 -2.25
N VAL A 170 -1.14 -23.45 -3.54
CA VAL A 170 -0.27 -22.38 -4.03
C VAL A 170 -1.08 -21.53 -4.99
N GLY A 171 -1.10 -20.22 -4.78
CA GLY A 171 -1.92 -19.30 -5.54
C GLY A 171 -1.16 -18.09 -6.08
N PHE A 172 -1.89 -17.26 -6.80
CA PHE A 172 -1.46 -15.89 -7.15
C PHE A 172 -2.45 -14.86 -6.60
N ASP A 173 -1.91 -13.67 -6.35
CA ASP A 173 -2.62 -12.47 -5.86
C ASP A 173 -3.23 -12.66 -4.46
N MET A 174 -3.83 -11.60 -3.91
CA MET A 174 -4.17 -11.59 -2.49
C MET A 174 -5.48 -10.91 -2.10
N ALA A 175 -6.59 -11.54 -2.48
CA ALA A 175 -7.93 -11.25 -1.98
C ALA A 175 -8.10 -11.61 -0.49
N GLU A 176 -9.14 -11.08 0.14
CA GLU A 176 -9.34 -11.24 1.59
C GLU A 176 -9.58 -12.69 1.99
N GLU A 177 -10.29 -13.46 1.19
CA GLU A 177 -10.54 -14.87 1.44
C GLU A 177 -9.26 -15.70 1.36
N THR A 178 -8.34 -15.35 0.47
CA THR A 178 -7.02 -15.98 0.41
C THR A 178 -6.19 -15.61 1.65
N LYS A 179 -6.25 -14.37 2.14
CA LYS A 179 -5.57 -13.98 3.40
C LYS A 179 -6.10 -14.78 4.58
N GLN A 180 -7.41 -14.98 4.64
CA GLN A 180 -8.04 -15.74 5.72
C GLN A 180 -7.60 -17.20 5.68
N PHE A 181 -7.58 -17.82 4.49
CA PHE A 181 -7.07 -19.17 4.29
C PHE A 181 -5.63 -19.33 4.76
N ILE A 182 -4.73 -18.43 4.36
CA ILE A 182 -3.30 -18.49 4.71
C ILE A 182 -3.05 -18.23 6.21
N LYS A 183 -3.89 -17.43 6.87
CA LYS A 183 -3.77 -17.14 8.30
C LYS A 183 -4.31 -18.25 9.20
N ASP A 184 -5.16 -19.12 8.67
CA ASP A 184 -5.76 -20.19 9.44
C ASP A 184 -4.76 -21.34 9.58
N PRO A 185 -4.31 -21.66 10.82
CA PRO A 185 -3.25 -22.65 11.04
C PRO A 185 -3.65 -24.08 10.64
N ASP A 186 -4.94 -24.36 10.47
CA ASP A 186 -5.41 -25.67 10.02
C ASP A 186 -5.17 -25.89 8.51
N TYR A 187 -4.93 -24.82 7.75
CA TYR A 187 -4.74 -24.87 6.30
C TYR A 187 -3.30 -24.51 5.92
N ARG A 188 -2.85 -25.08 4.81
CA ARG A 188 -1.51 -24.84 4.25
C ARG A 188 -1.66 -24.11 2.92
N GLY A 189 -1.36 -22.82 2.92
CA GLY A 189 -1.54 -21.98 1.75
C GLY A 189 -0.41 -20.97 1.58
N VAL A 190 0.00 -20.78 0.34
CA VAL A 190 0.89 -19.71 -0.08
C VAL A 190 0.26 -18.99 -1.27
N SER A 191 0.50 -17.68 -1.38
CA SER A 191 0.19 -16.95 -2.61
C SER A 191 1.37 -16.12 -3.08
N LEU A 192 1.62 -16.11 -4.38
CA LEU A 192 2.61 -15.27 -5.02
C LEU A 192 1.96 -13.94 -5.41
N MET A 193 2.55 -12.84 -4.95
CA MET A 193 2.10 -11.48 -5.25
C MET A 193 3.09 -10.78 -6.17
N GLN A 194 2.55 -10.12 -7.20
CA GLN A 194 3.34 -9.23 -8.05
C GLN A 194 3.65 -7.92 -7.31
N LYS A 195 4.81 -7.31 -7.59
CA LYS A 195 5.23 -6.05 -6.98
C LYS A 195 4.71 -4.84 -7.77
N GLN A 196 3.39 -4.71 -7.84
CA GLN A 196 2.71 -3.69 -8.65
C GLN A 196 3.08 -2.24 -8.24
N ASP A 197 3.28 -2.00 -6.95
CA ASP A 197 3.76 -0.73 -6.41
C ASP A 197 5.17 -0.40 -6.91
N GLN A 198 6.06 -1.40 -6.93
CA GLN A 198 7.41 -1.27 -7.45
C GLN A 198 7.42 -1.01 -8.96
N MET A 199 6.54 -1.66 -9.74
CA MET A 199 6.41 -1.39 -11.18
C MET A 199 6.06 0.08 -11.44
N GLY A 200 5.08 0.63 -10.71
CA GLY A 200 4.70 2.03 -10.81
C GLY A 200 5.83 2.98 -10.42
N TYR A 201 6.46 2.73 -9.26
CA TYR A 201 7.56 3.54 -8.76
C TYR A 201 8.77 3.57 -9.70
N LEU A 202 9.24 2.39 -10.14
CA LEU A 202 10.35 2.26 -11.07
C LEU A 202 10.02 2.85 -12.44
N GLY A 203 8.79 2.65 -12.93
CA GLY A 203 8.30 3.22 -14.17
C GLY A 203 8.37 4.75 -14.18
N ILE A 204 7.82 5.40 -13.15
CA ILE A 204 7.89 6.88 -13.00
C ILE A 204 9.33 7.35 -12.81
N GLY A 205 10.12 6.68 -11.96
CA GLY A 205 11.53 7.04 -11.74
C GLY A 205 12.36 6.97 -13.03
N THR A 206 12.08 5.98 -13.88
CA THR A 206 12.74 5.82 -15.17
C THR A 206 12.27 6.87 -16.17
N LEU A 207 10.97 7.16 -16.24
CA LEU A 207 10.45 8.25 -17.08
C LEU A 207 11.10 9.58 -16.73
N ASN A 208 11.22 9.92 -15.44
CA ASN A 208 11.92 11.13 -15.01
C ASN A 208 13.38 11.15 -15.51
N SER A 209 14.07 10.02 -15.48
CA SER A 209 15.44 9.91 -16.01
C SER A 209 15.50 10.09 -17.53
N LEU A 210 14.57 9.49 -18.28
CA LEU A 210 14.48 9.58 -19.75
C LEU A 210 14.14 10.99 -20.22
N ILE A 211 13.22 11.68 -19.52
CA ILE A 211 12.87 13.09 -19.78
C ILE A 211 14.10 13.99 -19.63
N ASN A 212 14.97 13.70 -18.67
CA ASN A 212 16.22 14.40 -18.43
C ASN A 212 17.39 13.94 -19.34
N GLY A 213 17.09 13.24 -20.44
CA GLY A 213 18.06 12.89 -21.48
C GLY A 213 18.93 11.65 -21.19
N LYS A 214 18.68 10.93 -20.09
CA LYS A 214 19.33 9.63 -19.87
C LYS A 214 18.74 8.58 -20.83
N LYS A 215 19.50 7.53 -21.11
CA LYS A 215 19.06 6.37 -21.90
C LYS A 215 19.00 5.14 -21.03
N SER A 216 18.07 4.24 -21.33
CA SER A 216 18.07 2.88 -20.78
C SER A 216 18.79 1.95 -21.76
N GLU A 217 19.73 1.15 -21.25
CA GLU A 217 20.44 0.13 -22.04
C GLU A 217 19.63 -1.16 -22.20
N GLN A 218 18.64 -1.35 -21.33
CA GLN A 218 17.74 -2.50 -21.31
C GLN A 218 16.28 -2.04 -21.41
N LYS A 219 15.46 -2.80 -22.14
CA LYS A 219 14.03 -2.50 -22.30
C LYS A 219 13.12 -3.27 -21.33
N TYR A 220 13.55 -4.42 -20.82
CA TYR A 220 12.70 -5.29 -20.00
C TYR A 220 13.32 -5.48 -18.64
N PHE A 221 12.57 -5.22 -17.58
CA PHE A 221 13.02 -5.36 -16.20
C PHE A 221 12.04 -6.26 -15.46
N ASP A 222 12.56 -7.37 -14.95
CA ASP A 222 11.79 -8.23 -14.05
C ASP A 222 11.72 -7.58 -12.66
N THR A 223 10.51 -7.44 -12.16
CA THR A 223 10.24 -6.95 -10.79
C THR A 223 10.16 -8.10 -9.79
N GLY A 224 10.05 -9.33 -10.28
CA GLY A 224 9.89 -10.55 -9.50
C GLY A 224 8.56 -10.60 -8.74
N VAL A 225 8.39 -11.68 -8.00
CA VAL A 225 7.25 -11.91 -7.13
C VAL A 225 7.68 -11.94 -5.66
N ILE A 226 6.71 -11.74 -4.77
CA ILE A 226 6.86 -11.99 -3.33
C ILE A 226 6.00 -13.18 -2.95
N MET A 227 6.56 -14.07 -2.15
CA MET A 227 5.82 -15.19 -1.56
C MET A 227 5.11 -14.70 -0.29
N ILE A 228 3.82 -15.01 -0.19
CA ILE A 228 2.96 -14.62 0.92
C ILE A 228 2.47 -15.91 1.59
N ASP A 229 3.10 -16.27 2.68
CA ASP A 229 2.74 -17.36 3.57
C ASP A 229 2.20 -16.82 4.92
N SER A 230 1.95 -17.71 5.88
CA SER A 230 1.52 -17.32 7.23
C SER A 230 2.53 -16.37 7.88
N ASP A 231 3.82 -16.67 7.74
CA ASP A 231 4.90 -15.98 8.43
C ASP A 231 5.05 -14.56 7.89
N TYR A 232 5.02 -14.36 6.57
CA TYR A 232 4.98 -13.05 5.94
C TYR A 232 3.77 -12.22 6.41
N LEU A 233 2.58 -12.83 6.52
CA LEU A 233 1.40 -12.14 6.99
C LEU A 233 1.50 -11.77 8.47
N MET A 234 2.11 -12.64 9.29
CA MET A 234 2.40 -12.37 10.69
C MET A 234 3.46 -11.29 10.85
N GLU A 235 4.61 -11.38 10.18
CA GLU A 235 5.67 -10.36 10.16
C GLU A 235 5.15 -9.02 9.69
N LYS A 236 4.31 -8.96 8.66
CA LYS A 236 3.71 -7.70 8.19
C LYS A 236 2.71 -7.15 9.21
N LYS A 237 1.97 -8.02 9.91
CA LYS A 237 1.07 -7.62 11.01
C LYS A 237 1.87 -7.13 12.21
N GLU A 238 2.96 -7.81 12.55
CA GLU A 238 3.88 -7.42 13.61
C GLU A 238 4.61 -6.14 13.24
N LYS A 239 5.14 -5.99 12.03
CA LYS A 239 5.75 -4.75 11.54
C LYS A 239 4.75 -3.61 11.51
N LYS A 240 3.49 -3.84 11.10
CA LYS A 240 2.41 -2.85 11.27
C LYS A 240 2.12 -2.55 12.74
N ARG A 241 2.22 -3.54 13.64
CA ARG A 241 2.07 -3.38 15.08
C ARG A 241 3.27 -2.66 15.71
N TYR A 242 4.51 -2.88 15.25
CA TYR A 242 5.75 -2.20 15.65
C TYR A 242 5.79 -0.76 15.12
N ILE A 243 5.37 -0.56 13.88
CA ILE A 243 5.05 0.76 13.33
C ILE A 243 3.93 1.43 14.15
N GLY A 244 2.99 0.65 14.68
CA GLY A 244 1.97 1.10 15.63
C GLY A 244 2.45 1.22 17.08
N LEU A 245 3.66 0.77 17.44
CA LEU A 245 4.17 0.74 18.82
C LEU A 245 4.91 2.04 19.21
N SER A 246 5.10 2.96 18.29
CA SER A 246 5.18 4.39 18.65
C SER A 246 4.10 5.07 17.83
N SER A 247 2.84 5.00 18.28
CA SER A 247 1.77 5.86 17.73
C SER A 247 1.98 7.32 18.16
N THR A 248 2.72 7.52 19.25
CA THR A 248 3.02 8.82 19.82
C THR A 248 4.41 9.32 19.42
N ASP A 249 4.57 10.64 19.42
CA ASP A 249 5.86 11.32 19.38
C ASP A 249 6.52 11.22 20.76
N ALA A 250 7.76 10.74 20.81
CA ALA A 250 8.44 10.42 22.07
C ALA A 250 8.67 11.64 22.98
N LEU A 251 8.70 12.85 22.41
CA LEU A 251 8.91 14.08 23.18
C LEU A 251 7.60 14.62 23.77
N THR A 252 6.54 14.62 22.97
CA THR A 252 5.29 15.34 23.26
C THR A 252 4.16 14.44 23.73
N GLY A 253 4.21 13.14 23.48
CA GLY A 253 3.20 12.17 23.91
C GLY A 253 1.88 12.18 23.12
N ILE A 254 1.68 13.14 22.22
CA ILE A 254 0.59 13.15 21.23
C ILE A 254 0.97 12.30 20.00
N LEU A 255 0.05 12.07 19.06
CA LEU A 255 0.33 11.23 17.89
C LEU A 255 1.52 11.77 17.09
N ASN A 256 2.38 10.90 16.56
CA ASN A 256 3.33 11.33 15.55
C ASN A 256 2.63 11.49 14.19
N ARG A 257 3.32 12.14 13.25
CA ARG A 257 2.85 12.38 11.87
C ARG A 257 2.18 11.17 11.24
N ARG A 258 2.80 10.00 11.35
CA ARG A 258 2.32 8.78 10.70
C ARG A 258 1.01 8.29 11.32
N ALA A 259 0.95 8.24 12.65
CA ALA A 259 -0.26 7.82 13.34
C ALA A 259 -1.41 8.82 13.14
N PHE A 260 -1.13 10.12 13.18
CA PHE A 260 -2.11 11.15 12.87
C PHE A 260 -2.71 10.97 11.47
N GLN A 261 -1.86 10.73 10.45
CA GLN A 261 -2.32 10.52 9.08
C GLN A 261 -3.26 9.31 8.98
N VAL A 262 -2.93 8.19 9.63
CA VAL A 262 -3.76 6.97 9.63
C VAL A 262 -5.14 7.24 10.24
N GLU A 263 -5.19 7.93 11.39
CA GLU A 263 -6.43 8.28 12.09
C GLU A 263 -7.31 9.23 11.26
N LEU A 264 -6.70 10.24 10.63
CA LEU A 264 -7.41 11.19 9.77
C LEU A 264 -7.93 10.53 8.49
N GLU A 265 -7.14 9.68 7.84
CA GLU A 265 -7.59 8.91 6.68
C GLU A 265 -8.79 8.01 7.01
N GLU A 266 -8.89 7.52 8.25
CA GLU A 266 -10.08 6.81 8.71
C GLU A 266 -11.31 7.72 8.78
N GLN A 267 -11.19 8.96 9.29
CA GLN A 267 -12.32 9.89 9.34
C GLN A 267 -12.77 10.32 7.94
N ILE A 268 -11.80 10.55 7.04
CA ILE A 268 -12.06 10.86 5.64
C ILE A 268 -12.86 9.73 4.97
N ARG A 269 -12.49 8.46 5.23
CA ARG A 269 -13.24 7.30 4.72
C ARG A 269 -14.67 7.23 5.26
N LYS A 270 -14.89 7.61 6.52
CA LYS A 270 -16.21 7.71 7.14
C LYS A 270 -17.03 8.89 6.60
N LYS A 271 -16.41 9.81 5.88
CA LYS A 271 -17.00 11.07 5.37
C LYS A 271 -17.61 11.91 6.50
N GLU A 272 -16.99 11.88 7.68
CA GLU A 272 -17.40 12.71 8.82
C GLU A 272 -16.88 14.14 8.62
N PRO A 273 -17.75 15.17 8.58
CA PRO A 273 -17.30 16.56 8.45
C PRO A 273 -16.43 17.02 9.62
N GLY A 274 -15.45 17.89 9.34
CA GLY A 274 -14.55 18.39 10.36
C GLY A 274 -13.58 19.44 9.86
N PHE A 275 -12.69 19.90 10.74
CA PHE A 275 -11.68 20.89 10.41
C PHE A 275 -10.28 20.36 10.68
N PHE A 276 -9.45 20.37 9.64
CA PHE A 276 -8.03 20.10 9.73
C PHE A 276 -7.28 21.41 9.98
N ILE A 277 -6.39 21.44 10.97
CA ILE A 277 -5.63 22.61 11.39
C ILE A 277 -4.16 22.26 11.41
N PHE A 278 -3.35 23.11 10.78
CA PHE A 278 -1.90 23.04 10.78
C PHE A 278 -1.35 24.20 11.59
N ILE A 279 -0.50 23.93 12.57
CA ILE A 279 -0.01 24.88 13.57
C ILE A 279 1.52 24.85 13.55
N ASP A 280 2.15 26.02 13.63
CA ASP A 280 3.60 26.20 13.63
C ASP A 280 4.00 27.16 14.76
N VAL A 281 5.03 26.79 15.54
CA VAL A 281 5.55 27.64 16.62
C VAL A 281 6.33 28.80 16.02
N ASP A 282 5.92 30.03 16.33
CA ASP A 282 6.58 31.20 15.75
C ASP A 282 8.01 31.36 16.28
N ASN A 283 8.96 31.51 15.36
CA ASN A 283 10.37 31.80 15.65
C ASN A 283 11.07 30.73 16.51
N PHE A 284 10.63 29.46 16.44
CA PHE A 284 11.18 28.37 17.26
C PHE A 284 12.70 28.20 17.12
N LYS A 285 13.26 28.40 15.92
CA LYS A 285 14.71 28.39 15.71
C LYS A 285 15.41 29.46 16.55
N SER A 286 14.94 30.71 16.50
CA SER A 286 15.51 31.81 17.31
C SER A 286 15.36 31.55 18.81
N TYR A 287 14.25 30.94 19.22
CA TYR A 287 14.05 30.50 20.60
C TYR A 287 15.11 29.46 21.00
N ASN A 288 15.37 28.45 20.17
CA ASN A 288 16.42 27.46 20.42
C ASN A 288 17.82 28.08 20.45
N ASP A 289 18.10 29.02 19.54
CA ASP A 289 19.40 29.70 19.48
C ASP A 289 19.63 30.54 20.75
N THR A 290 18.57 31.04 21.38
CA THR A 290 18.63 31.88 22.59
C THR A 290 18.66 31.05 23.88
N TYR A 291 17.76 30.07 24.00
CA TYR A 291 17.52 29.33 25.26
C TYR A 291 18.04 27.89 25.23
N GLY A 292 18.55 27.42 24.10
CA GLY A 292 19.07 26.06 23.92
C GLY A 292 17.97 25.01 23.65
N HIS A 293 18.39 23.91 23.03
CA HIS A 293 17.47 22.84 22.60
C HIS A 293 16.70 22.17 23.74
N ASN A 294 17.26 22.09 24.95
CA ASN A 294 16.52 21.54 26.11
C ASN A 294 15.30 22.39 26.48
N ASN A 295 15.41 23.71 26.38
CA ASN A 295 14.26 24.60 26.55
C ASN A 295 13.35 24.56 25.32
N GLY A 296 13.89 24.33 24.12
CA GLY A 296 13.11 24.00 22.93
C GLY A 296 12.19 22.82 23.13
N ASP A 297 12.72 21.74 23.70
CA ASP A 297 11.97 20.54 24.05
C ASP A 297 10.88 20.83 25.09
N LEU A 298 11.16 21.70 26.06
CA LEU A 298 10.17 22.17 27.03
C LEU A 298 9.05 22.99 26.36
N CYS A 299 9.40 23.87 25.41
CA CYS A 299 8.44 24.62 24.60
C CYS A 299 7.51 23.68 23.81
N LEU A 300 8.05 22.67 23.15
CA LEU A 300 7.25 21.70 22.39
C LEU A 300 6.33 20.87 23.29
N LYS A 301 6.81 20.48 24.48
CA LYS A 301 5.96 19.81 25.50
C LYS A 301 4.86 20.72 26.01
N HIS A 302 5.15 22.00 26.22
CA HIS A 302 4.17 22.99 26.65
C HIS A 302 3.05 23.17 25.61
N PHE A 303 3.42 23.24 24.33
CA PHE A 303 2.47 23.29 23.22
C PHE A 303 1.61 22.03 23.15
N ALA A 304 2.22 20.85 23.20
CA ALA A 304 1.49 19.58 23.16
C ALA A 304 0.47 19.47 24.31
N LYS A 305 0.86 19.86 25.52
CA LYS A 305 -0.03 19.91 26.67
C LYS A 305 -1.18 20.90 26.46
N ALA A 306 -0.89 22.10 25.96
CA ALA A 306 -1.93 23.09 25.67
C ALA A 306 -2.92 22.61 24.60
N ILE A 307 -2.43 21.89 23.57
CA ILE A 307 -3.28 21.25 22.55
C ILE A 307 -4.20 20.21 23.22
N GLN A 308 -3.65 19.32 24.05
CA GLN A 308 -4.43 18.27 24.73
C GLN A 308 -5.50 18.82 25.70
N GLU A 309 -5.22 19.92 26.39
CA GLU A 309 -6.14 20.55 27.34
C GLU A 309 -7.16 21.50 26.66
N CYS A 310 -6.84 22.02 25.49
CA CYS A 310 -7.67 23.02 24.81
C CYS A 310 -8.77 22.39 23.95
N PHE A 311 -8.43 21.37 23.17
CA PHE A 311 -9.33 20.77 22.18
C PHE A 311 -10.24 19.69 22.78
N PRO A 312 -11.46 19.50 22.24
CA PRO A 312 -12.45 18.60 22.80
C PRO A 312 -12.06 17.13 22.68
N GLU A 313 -12.64 16.30 23.56
CA GLU A 313 -12.50 14.84 23.52
C GLU A 313 -12.96 14.29 22.16
N GLY A 314 -12.22 13.33 21.61
CA GLY A 314 -12.46 12.79 20.26
C GLY A 314 -11.73 13.52 19.13
N SER A 315 -11.07 14.65 19.40
CA SER A 315 -10.14 15.30 18.46
C SER A 315 -8.92 14.43 18.17
N ILE A 316 -8.38 14.51 16.96
CA ILE A 316 -7.12 13.84 16.60
C ILE A 316 -6.02 14.88 16.72
N LEU A 317 -4.99 14.59 17.52
CA LEU A 317 -3.93 15.53 17.88
C LEU A 317 -2.57 14.92 17.55
N GLY A 318 -1.70 15.62 16.82
CA GLY A 318 -0.39 15.09 16.51
C GLY A 318 0.69 16.14 16.24
N ARG A 319 1.95 15.70 16.35
CA ARG A 319 3.14 16.46 15.94
C ARG A 319 3.56 16.01 14.55
N TYR A 320 3.57 16.93 13.60
CA TYR A 320 3.87 16.65 12.20
C TYR A 320 5.38 16.55 11.94
N GLY A 321 6.17 17.36 12.63
CA GLY A 321 7.64 17.33 12.56
C GLY A 321 8.23 18.63 13.08
N GLY A 322 9.46 18.63 13.60
CA GLY A 322 10.08 19.86 14.13
C GLY A 322 9.19 20.57 15.14
N ASP A 323 8.78 21.78 14.81
CA ASP A 323 7.88 22.68 15.54
C ASP A 323 6.44 22.74 14.99
N GLU A 324 6.08 21.80 14.13
CA GLU A 324 4.79 21.73 13.46
C GLU A 324 3.85 20.73 14.15
N PHE A 325 2.61 21.18 14.38
CA PHE A 325 1.53 20.40 14.99
C PHE A 325 0.31 20.36 14.07
N VAL A 326 -0.46 19.29 14.18
CA VAL A 326 -1.67 19.07 13.41
C VAL A 326 -2.82 18.65 14.31
N VAL A 327 -4.01 19.17 14.03
CA VAL A 327 -5.23 18.92 14.79
C VAL A 327 -6.36 18.65 13.81
N TYR A 328 -7.20 17.65 14.10
CA TYR A 328 -8.46 17.43 13.40
C TYR A 328 -9.62 17.45 14.40
N LEU A 329 -10.52 18.41 14.21
CA LEU A 329 -11.70 18.61 15.04
C LEU A 329 -12.93 18.04 14.31
N LYS A 330 -13.62 17.11 14.97
CA LYS A 330 -14.81 16.43 14.46
C LYS A 330 -16.06 17.11 14.98
N ASP A 331 -17.12 17.15 14.18
CA ASP A 331 -18.45 17.61 14.62
C ASP A 331 -18.43 18.98 15.31
N VAL A 332 -17.64 19.92 14.76
CA VAL A 332 -17.55 21.30 15.24
C VAL A 332 -18.01 22.28 14.18
N THR A 333 -18.56 23.41 14.61
CA THR A 333 -18.84 24.55 13.72
C THR A 333 -17.59 25.39 13.50
N LYS A 334 -17.56 26.15 12.41
CA LYS A 334 -16.48 27.09 12.11
C LYS A 334 -16.22 28.06 13.26
N GLU A 335 -17.27 28.57 13.89
CA GLU A 335 -17.22 29.49 15.02
C GLU A 335 -16.55 28.82 16.24
N SER A 336 -16.89 27.56 16.50
CA SER A 336 -16.29 26.78 17.59
C SER A 336 -14.79 26.59 17.38
N VAL A 337 -14.35 26.37 16.14
CA VAL A 337 -12.92 26.27 15.79
C VAL A 337 -12.18 27.56 16.15
N TYR A 338 -12.73 28.72 15.79
CA TYR A 338 -12.11 30.00 16.16
C TYR A 338 -12.01 30.19 17.68
N ILE A 339 -13.05 29.79 18.43
CA ILE A 339 -13.04 29.85 19.91
C ILE A 339 -11.92 28.97 20.48
N TYR A 340 -11.79 27.73 20.01
CA TYR A 340 -10.72 26.84 20.45
C TYR A 340 -9.33 27.39 20.11
N MET A 341 -9.16 27.95 18.91
CA MET A 341 -7.87 28.52 18.51
C MET A 341 -7.52 29.78 19.31
N GLU A 342 -8.48 30.65 19.62
CA GLU A 342 -8.24 31.81 20.49
C GLU A 342 -7.86 31.37 21.91
N LYS A 343 -8.54 30.36 22.46
CA LYS A 343 -8.21 29.76 23.76
C LYS A 343 -6.80 29.17 23.74
N PHE A 344 -6.45 28.40 22.71
CA PHE A 344 -5.13 27.80 22.54
C PHE A 344 -4.03 28.88 22.53
N GLN A 345 -4.20 29.95 21.75
CA GLN A 345 -3.23 31.06 21.68
C GLN A 345 -2.99 31.71 23.05
N LYS A 346 -4.05 31.88 23.87
CA LYS A 346 -3.91 32.40 25.24
C LYS A 346 -3.18 31.43 26.16
N MET A 347 -3.39 30.12 26.00
CA MET A 347 -2.78 29.10 26.85
C MET A 347 -1.27 28.96 26.63
N ILE A 348 -0.80 29.09 25.38
CA ILE A 348 0.63 28.96 25.05
C ILE A 348 1.44 30.23 25.33
N ALA A 349 0.78 31.37 25.56
CA ALA A 349 1.41 32.69 25.52
C ALA A 349 2.56 32.88 26.53
N ASN A 350 2.55 32.16 27.65
CA ASN A 350 3.54 32.33 28.71
C ASN A 350 4.11 30.98 29.14
N LEU A 351 5.42 30.82 28.98
CA LEU A 351 6.19 29.69 29.48
C LEU A 351 7.21 30.17 30.52
N THR A 352 7.19 29.57 31.71
CA THR A 352 8.20 29.80 32.74
C THR A 352 9.33 28.79 32.59
N LEU A 353 10.56 29.27 32.36
CA LEU A 353 11.75 28.43 32.28
C LEU A 353 12.20 27.95 33.66
N ALA A 354 13.07 26.93 33.70
CA ALA A 354 13.67 26.43 34.95
C ALA A 354 14.50 27.51 35.70
N THR A 355 14.94 28.55 34.99
CA THR A 355 15.62 29.73 35.54
C THR A 355 14.67 30.68 36.27
N GLY A 356 13.35 30.49 36.16
CA GLY A 356 12.32 31.41 36.65
C GLY A 356 11.96 32.54 35.68
N GLU A 357 12.61 32.62 34.53
CA GLU A 357 12.33 33.59 33.48
C GLU A 357 10.99 33.28 32.78
N GLN A 358 10.18 34.31 32.52
CA GLN A 358 8.96 34.20 31.72
C GLN A 358 9.26 34.52 30.26
N VAL A 359 8.99 33.57 29.37
CA VAL A 359 9.15 33.74 27.93
C VAL A 359 7.79 33.79 27.25
N HIS A 360 7.63 34.78 26.37
CA HIS A 360 6.45 34.90 25.54
C HIS A 360 6.58 34.02 24.30
N LEU A 361 5.56 33.19 24.06
CA LEU A 361 5.49 32.29 22.90
C LEU A 361 4.25 32.63 22.07
N SER A 362 4.31 32.37 20.76
CA SER A 362 3.16 32.49 19.88
C SER A 362 3.16 31.38 18.83
N ALA A 363 2.01 31.16 18.20
CA ALA A 363 1.86 30.20 17.12
C ALA A 363 1.14 30.84 15.93
N SER A 364 1.50 30.41 14.72
CA SER A 364 0.73 30.69 13.52
C SER A 364 -0.03 29.42 13.11
N ALA A 365 -1.29 29.55 12.71
CA ALA A 365 -2.10 28.40 12.32
C ALA A 365 -2.98 28.65 11.08
N GLY A 366 -3.14 27.61 10.27
CA GLY A 366 -4.02 27.58 9.11
C GLY A 366 -5.01 26.42 9.17
N GLY A 367 -6.27 26.64 8.78
CA GLY A 367 -7.33 25.64 8.83
C GLY A 367 -7.96 25.34 7.47
N ALA A 368 -8.45 24.11 7.29
CA ALA A 368 -9.20 23.64 6.13
C ALA A 368 -10.42 22.81 6.56
N ALA A 369 -11.58 23.13 6.00
CA ALA A 369 -12.81 22.35 6.19
C ALA A 369 -12.80 21.08 5.32
N PHE A 370 -13.16 19.94 5.91
CA PHE A 370 -13.42 18.70 5.20
C PHE A 370 -14.94 18.48 5.09
N PRO A 371 -15.45 18.14 3.89
CA PRO A 371 -14.73 17.88 2.64
C PRO A 371 -14.51 19.12 1.74
N GLU A 372 -15.05 20.29 2.08
CA GLU A 372 -15.19 21.43 1.16
C GLU A 372 -13.85 21.99 0.64
N GLN A 373 -12.78 21.83 1.41
CA GLN A 373 -11.46 22.40 1.13
C GLN A 373 -10.37 21.33 0.95
N GLY A 374 -10.77 20.06 0.86
CA GLY A 374 -9.90 18.91 0.61
C GLY A 374 -10.63 17.60 0.89
N GLU A 375 -10.41 16.58 0.05
CA GLU A 375 -11.05 15.26 0.16
C GLU A 375 -10.08 14.17 0.61
N ASP A 376 -8.80 14.50 0.76
CA ASP A 376 -7.72 13.60 1.16
C ASP A 376 -6.71 14.35 2.04
N PHE A 377 -5.83 13.59 2.70
CA PHE A 377 -4.82 14.15 3.61
C PHE A 377 -3.96 15.24 2.97
N ILE A 378 -3.52 15.04 1.72
CA ILE A 378 -2.62 15.94 1.01
C ILE A 378 -3.35 17.22 0.61
N SER A 379 -4.59 17.11 0.11
CA SER A 379 -5.38 18.28 -0.26
C SER A 379 -5.79 19.14 0.94
N LEU A 380 -6.10 18.52 2.09
CA LEU A 380 -6.33 19.23 3.36
C LEU A 380 -5.07 19.93 3.88
N CYS A 381 -3.92 19.24 3.87
CA CYS A 381 -2.63 19.83 4.24
C CYS A 381 -2.32 21.06 3.39
N ARG A 382 -2.46 20.95 2.06
CA ARG A 382 -2.21 22.06 1.14
C ARG A 382 -3.14 23.25 1.39
N SER A 383 -4.41 23.00 1.71
CA SER A 383 -5.36 24.08 2.00
C SER A 383 -5.04 24.79 3.32
N ALA A 384 -4.72 24.03 4.37
CA ALA A 384 -4.32 24.59 5.65
C ALA A 384 -2.98 25.34 5.56
N ASP A 385 -1.99 24.81 4.83
CA ASP A 385 -0.70 25.46 4.62
C ASP A 385 -0.82 26.81 3.91
N VAL A 386 -1.69 26.92 2.90
CA VAL A 386 -1.99 28.20 2.25
C VAL A 386 -2.58 29.22 3.23
N ALA A 387 -3.46 28.79 4.14
CA ALA A 387 -4.01 29.65 5.17
C ALA A 387 -2.94 30.07 6.21
N LEU A 388 -2.08 29.13 6.61
CA LEU A 388 -0.96 29.35 7.52
C LEU A 388 0.06 30.33 6.95
N TYR A 389 0.43 30.17 5.68
CA TYR A 389 1.32 31.08 4.98
C TYR A 389 0.77 32.51 5.00
N ASN A 390 -0.53 32.69 4.74
CA ASN A 390 -1.17 34.00 4.81
C ASN A 390 -1.11 34.60 6.23
N VAL A 391 -1.27 33.79 7.28
CA VAL A 391 -1.09 34.26 8.66
C VAL A 391 0.35 34.73 8.90
N LYS A 392 1.35 33.96 8.47
CA LYS A 392 2.76 34.30 8.65
C LYS A 392 3.14 35.61 7.94
N GLN A 393 2.53 35.90 6.78
CA GLN A 393 2.73 37.17 6.07
C GLN A 393 2.05 38.37 6.73
N ASN A 394 0.99 38.14 7.53
CA ASN A 394 0.18 39.19 8.15
C ASN A 394 0.49 39.38 9.66
N GLY A 395 1.75 39.17 10.05
CA GLY A 395 2.21 39.49 11.41
C GLY A 395 2.31 38.31 12.39
N LYS A 396 2.04 37.08 11.96
CA LYS A 396 2.09 35.85 12.79
C LYS A 396 1.10 35.88 13.98
N ALA A 397 1.22 34.94 14.93
CA ALA A 397 0.42 34.88 16.15
C ALA A 397 -1.11 34.87 15.93
N ALA A 398 -1.58 34.27 14.83
CA ALA A 398 -2.98 34.25 14.48
C ALA A 398 -3.42 32.90 13.88
N PHE A 399 -4.72 32.77 13.65
CA PHE A 399 -5.33 31.61 13.01
C PHE A 399 -6.29 32.06 11.91
N LYS A 400 -6.30 31.35 10.78
CA LYS A 400 -7.26 31.57 9.71
C LYS A 400 -7.68 30.27 9.05
N ILE A 401 -8.96 30.16 8.68
CA ILE A 401 -9.46 29.10 7.80
C ILE A 401 -9.45 29.62 6.36
N LYS A 402 -9.02 28.76 5.42
CA LYS A 402 -8.89 29.10 3.99
C LYS A 402 -10.15 29.71 3.39
#